data_AF-A0A815CFN5-F1
#
_entry.id   AF-A0A815CFN5-F1
#
_cell.length_a   1.000
_cell.length_b   1.000
_cell.length_c   1.000
_cell.angle_alpha   90.00
_cell.angle_beta   90.00
_cell.angle_gamma   90.00
#
_symmetry.space_group_name_H-M   'P 1'
#
loop_
_entity.id
_entity.type
_entity.pdbx_description
1 polymer ?
#
loop_
_entity_poly.entity_id
_entity_poly.type
_entity_poly.pdbx_seq_one_letter_code
_entity_poly.pdbx_strand_id
1 'polypeptide(L)'
;MRYFDVRRLFAPHLCILLFYVYNIAGTAIPFSFVTFTVHRFCCIVYHTNLFFKTKRWVAICIVGQWIGEFVISLPFIYRRGSYCSNELWMQIYTCTMATFLPSLINTVLNIQIFAYVRSSSQRIQPQVNVIPTNDRWVPVYLTIIISYFVHIDIIILTGTAIVGQL
;
A
#
# COMPACT_ATOMS: atom_id res chain seq x y z
N MET A 1 -46.86 26.12 -1.20
CA MET A 1 -45.62 26.07 -2.01
C MET A 1 -44.55 25.38 -1.20
N ARG A 2 -44.05 24.22 -1.64
CA ARG A 2 -42.89 23.56 -1.02
C ARG A 2 -41.63 24.22 -1.58
N TYR A 3 -40.85 24.89 -0.74
CA TYR A 3 -39.54 25.40 -1.14
C TYR A 3 -38.63 24.20 -1.48
N PHE A 4 -38.27 24.07 -2.75
CA PHE A 4 -37.23 23.15 -3.21
C PHE A 4 -35.88 23.74 -2.77
N ASP A 5 -35.35 23.27 -1.64
CA ASP A 5 -34.02 23.70 -1.19
C ASP A 5 -32.95 22.99 -2.01
N VAL A 6 -32.37 23.71 -2.97
CA VAL A 6 -31.29 23.26 -3.85
C VAL A 6 -30.08 22.77 -3.03
N ARG A 7 -29.86 23.25 -1.79
CA ARG A 7 -28.78 22.77 -0.92
C ARG A 7 -28.94 21.30 -0.55
N ARG A 8 -30.17 20.79 -0.41
CA ARG A 8 -30.42 19.36 -0.11
C ARG A 8 -30.13 18.44 -1.29
N LEU A 9 -30.23 18.93 -2.53
CA LEU A 9 -29.93 18.14 -3.73
C LEU A 9 -28.42 18.04 -4.00
N PHE A 10 -27.66 19.11 -3.73
CA PHE A 10 -26.21 19.11 -3.93
C PHE A 10 -25.44 18.41 -2.80
N ALA A 11 -25.96 18.42 -1.57
CA ALA A 11 -25.31 17.81 -0.41
C ALA A 11 -24.89 16.32 -0.59
N PRO A 12 -25.72 15.41 -1.12
CA PRO A 12 -25.34 14.00 -1.23
C PRO A 12 -24.25 13.77 -2.29
N HIS A 13 -24.32 14.46 -3.43
CA HIS A 13 -23.33 14.32 -4.50
C HIS A 13 -21.96 14.87 -4.09
N LEU A 14 -21.95 16.04 -3.43
CA LEU A 14 -20.73 16.63 -2.90
C LEU A 14 -20.09 15.73 -1.84
N CYS A 15 -20.90 15.13 -0.98
CA CYS A 15 -20.43 14.20 0.05
C CYS A 15 -19.77 12.95 -0.53
N ILE A 16 -20.38 12.32 -1.54
CA ILE A 16 -19.78 11.17 -2.25
C ILE A 16 -18.46 11.58 -2.90
N LEU A 17 -18.42 12.74 -3.57
CA LEU A 17 -17.20 13.23 -4.20
C LEU A 17 -16.08 13.51 -3.18
N LEU A 18 -16.40 14.16 -2.05
CA LEU A 18 -15.44 14.43 -0.99
C LEU A 18 -14.90 13.14 -0.37
N PHE A 19 -15.77 12.16 -0.11
CA PHE A 19 -15.34 10.87 0.44
C PHE A 19 -14.48 10.09 -0.56
N TYR A 20 -14.81 10.15 -1.85
CA TYR A 20 -14.03 9.54 -2.91
C TYR A 20 -12.63 10.16 -3.00
N VAL A 21 -12.53 11.50 -3.05
CA VAL A 21 -11.25 12.22 -3.09
C VAL A 21 -10.43 11.98 -1.82
N TYR A 22 -11.09 11.94 -0.66
CA TYR A 22 -10.44 11.62 0.61
C TYR A 22 -9.84 10.21 0.61
N ASN A 23 -10.58 9.20 0.11
CA ASN A 23 -10.06 7.83 0.00
C ASN A 23 -8.88 7.74 -0.97
N ILE A 24 -8.97 8.37 -2.15
CA ILE A 24 -7.85 8.41 -3.10
C ILE A 24 -6.61 9.00 -2.43
N ALA A 25 -6.75 10.18 -1.81
CA ALA A 25 -5.64 10.85 -1.12
C ALA A 25 -5.07 9.99 0.02
N GLY A 26 -5.92 9.32 0.79
CA GLY A 26 -5.51 8.42 1.87
C GLY A 26 -4.76 7.18 1.36
N THR A 27 -5.15 6.63 0.22
CA THR A 27 -4.48 5.47 -0.39
C THR A 27 -3.22 5.83 -1.18
N ALA A 28 -3.08 7.09 -1.63
CA ALA A 28 -1.97 7.49 -2.49
C ALA A 28 -0.59 7.32 -1.84
N ILE A 29 -0.49 7.66 -0.54
CA ILE A 29 0.76 7.55 0.22
C ILE A 29 1.23 6.09 0.31
N PRO A 30 0.46 5.13 0.87
CA PRO A 30 0.92 3.75 1.00
C PRO A 30 1.17 3.07 -0.35
N PHE A 31 0.36 3.35 -1.37
CA PHE A 31 0.59 2.81 -2.72
C PHE A 31 1.83 3.40 -3.40
N SER A 32 2.22 4.64 -3.10
CA SER A 32 3.49 5.19 -3.61
C SER A 32 4.71 4.40 -3.14
N PHE A 33 4.69 3.90 -1.91
CA PHE A 33 5.73 3.00 -1.40
C PHE A 33 5.73 1.66 -2.14
N VAL A 34 4.56 1.10 -2.43
CA VAL A 34 4.44 -0.11 -3.25
C VAL A 34 5.05 0.11 -4.63
N THR A 35 4.68 1.19 -5.31
CA THR A 35 5.22 1.55 -6.62
C THR A 35 6.75 1.67 -6.59
N PHE A 36 7.30 2.31 -5.57
CA PHE A 36 8.74 2.42 -5.39
C PHE A 36 9.41 1.06 -5.18
N THR A 37 8.83 0.19 -4.35
CA THR A 37 9.35 -1.15 -4.10
C THR A 37 9.27 -2.04 -5.34
N VAL A 38 8.18 -1.97 -6.11
CA VAL A 38 8.03 -2.65 -7.40
C VAL A 38 9.10 -2.17 -8.39
N HIS A 39 9.27 -0.86 -8.51
CA HIS A 39 10.29 -0.28 -9.36
C HIS A 39 11.69 -0.79 -8.99
N ARG A 40 12.03 -0.76 -7.69
CA ARG A 40 13.30 -1.26 -7.16
C ARG A 40 13.47 -2.76 -7.41
N PHE A 41 12.42 -3.56 -7.17
CA PHE A 41 12.40 -4.99 -7.42
C PHE A 41 12.74 -5.29 -8.88
N CYS A 42 12.06 -4.63 -9.83
CA CYS A 42 12.31 -4.80 -11.25
C CYS A 42 13.74 -4.41 -11.64
N CYS A 43 14.26 -3.29 -11.12
CA CYS A 43 15.63 -2.84 -11.40
C CYS A 43 16.70 -3.82 -10.89
N ILE A 44 16.48 -4.45 -9.74
CA ILE A 44 17.44 -5.37 -9.12
C ILE A 44 17.38 -6.74 -9.79
N VAL A 45 16.18 -7.32 -9.90
CA VAL A 45 16.01 -8.69 -10.41
C VAL A 45 16.28 -8.76 -11.91
N TYR A 46 15.82 -7.77 -12.68
CA TYR A 46 15.99 -7.69 -14.12
C TYR A 46 17.07 -6.67 -14.52
N HIS A 47 18.18 -6.63 -13.78
CA HIS A 47 19.27 -5.67 -13.97
C HIS A 47 19.89 -5.67 -15.38
N THR A 48 19.76 -6.78 -16.12
CA THR A 48 20.23 -6.96 -17.50
C THR A 48 19.39 -6.19 -18.52
N ASN A 49 18.12 -5.92 -18.22
CA ASN A 49 17.24 -5.21 -19.13
C ASN A 49 17.26 -3.70 -18.86
N LEU A 50 17.81 -2.94 -19.81
CA LEU A 50 17.93 -1.48 -19.71
C LEU A 50 16.57 -0.77 -19.63
N PHE A 51 15.49 -1.41 -20.09
CA PHE A 51 14.14 -0.84 -20.07
C PHE A 51 13.72 -0.38 -18.66
N PHE A 52 13.98 -1.19 -17.64
CA PHE A 52 13.59 -0.91 -16.25
C PHE A 52 14.34 0.27 -15.63
N LYS A 53 15.46 0.71 -16.21
CA LYS A 53 16.23 1.87 -15.75
C LYS A 53 15.81 3.17 -16.44
N THR A 54 14.90 3.10 -17.42
CA THR A 54 14.47 4.27 -18.17
C THR A 54 13.43 5.09 -17.40
N LYS A 55 13.42 6.42 -17.62
CA LYS A 55 12.37 7.32 -17.09
C LYS A 55 10.96 6.92 -17.55
N ARG A 56 10.84 6.25 -18.71
CA ARG A 56 9.57 5.74 -19.23
C ARG A 56 8.97 4.67 -18.33
N TRP A 57 9.80 3.78 -17.78
CA TRP A 57 9.34 2.76 -16.84
C TRP A 57 8.77 3.39 -15.56
N VAL A 58 9.47 4.39 -14.98
CA VAL A 58 8.98 5.14 -13.82
C VAL A 58 7.61 5.78 -14.11
N ALA A 59 7.43 6.37 -15.29
CA ALA A 59 6.15 6.95 -15.70
C ALA A 59 5.04 5.89 -15.79
N ILE A 60 5.31 4.71 -16.34
CA ILE A 60 4.36 3.59 -16.40
C ILE A 60 3.96 3.16 -14.99
N CYS A 61 4.92 3.05 -14.06
CA CYS A 61 4.65 2.72 -12.66
C CYS A 61 3.72 3.74 -11.99
N ILE A 62 3.98 5.04 -12.17
CA ILE A 62 3.15 6.12 -11.61
C ILE A 62 1.73 6.07 -12.21
N VAL A 63 1.61 5.96 -13.53
CA VAL A 63 0.28 5.89 -14.18
C VAL A 63 -0.48 4.64 -13.74
N GLY A 64 0.20 3.49 -13.64
CA GLY A 64 -0.39 2.26 -13.15
C GLY A 64 -0.89 2.36 -11.71
N GLN A 65 -0.14 3.06 -10.85
CA GLN A 65 -0.55 3.37 -9.47
C GLN A 65 -1.87 4.16 -9.44
N TRP A 66 -1.95 5.27 -10.18
CA TRP A 66 -3.16 6.08 -10.24
C TRP A 66 -4.38 5.30 -10.74
N ILE A 67 -4.20 4.48 -11.79
CA ILE A 67 -5.28 3.61 -12.30
C ILE A 67 -5.74 2.64 -11.20
N GLY A 68 -4.79 2.02 -10.48
CA GLY A 68 -5.11 1.13 -9.37
C GLY A 68 -5.89 1.82 -8.26
N GLU A 69 -5.48 3.02 -7.85
CA GLU A 69 -6.18 3.82 -6.83
C GLU A 69 -7.59 4.20 -7.25
N PHE A 70 -7.78 4.61 -8.51
CA PHE A 70 -9.12 4.88 -9.05
C PHE A 70 -10.02 3.65 -8.99
N VAL A 71 -9.50 2.48 -9.38
CA VAL A 71 -10.23 1.20 -9.35
C VAL A 71 -10.58 0.79 -7.92
N ILE A 72 -9.63 0.85 -6.99
CA ILE A 72 -9.83 0.52 -5.57
C ILE A 72 -10.87 1.43 -4.92
N SER A 73 -10.96 2.68 -5.38
CA SER A 73 -11.90 3.67 -4.86
C SER A 73 -13.30 3.60 -5.49
N LEU A 74 -13.52 2.81 -6.56
CA LEU A 74 -14.83 2.70 -7.23
C LEU A 74 -15.99 2.29 -6.29
N PRO A 75 -15.83 1.36 -5.32
CA PRO A 75 -16.92 0.97 -4.43
C PRO A 75 -17.55 2.14 -3.66
N PHE A 76 -16.80 3.22 -3.42
CA PHE A 76 -17.29 4.41 -2.73
C PHE A 76 -18.30 5.22 -3.55
N ILE A 77 -18.26 5.14 -4.88
CA ILE A 77 -19.20 5.85 -5.77
C ILE A 77 -20.57 5.18 -5.78
N TYR A 78 -20.60 3.84 -5.71
CA TYR A 78 -21.85 3.07 -5.80
C TYR A 78 -22.66 3.07 -4.52
N ARG A 79 -22.12 3.59 -3.41
CA ARG A 79 -22.83 3.67 -2.13
C ARG A 79 -23.83 4.83 -2.15
N ARG A 80 -25.02 4.58 -2.67
CA ARG A 80 -26.15 5.52 -2.69
C ARG A 80 -26.90 5.49 -1.34
N GLY A 81 -26.22 5.87 -0.25
CA GLY A 81 -26.82 6.04 1.07
C GLY A 81 -27.51 7.41 1.19
N SER A 82 -28.68 7.46 1.83
CA SER A 82 -29.44 8.72 2.04
C SER A 82 -28.81 9.67 3.06
N TYR A 83 -27.77 9.22 3.78
CA TYR A 83 -27.04 9.98 4.77
C TYR A 83 -25.54 9.69 4.63
N CYS A 84 -24.71 10.72 4.81
CA CYS A 84 -23.25 10.65 4.85
C CYS A 84 -22.70 9.89 6.07
N SER A 85 -23.39 8.85 6.55
CA SER A 85 -22.88 8.01 7.62
C SER A 85 -21.93 6.97 7.03
N ASN A 86 -20.79 6.78 7.69
CA ASN A 86 -19.85 5.73 7.33
C ASN A 86 -20.35 4.41 7.90
N GLU A 87 -20.78 3.48 7.04
CA GLU A 87 -21.06 2.10 7.46
C GLU A 87 -19.74 1.45 7.89
N LEU A 88 -19.81 0.62 8.93
CA LEU A 88 -18.65 -0.09 9.47
C LEU A 88 -17.86 -0.84 8.38
N TRP A 89 -18.55 -1.46 7.42
CA TRP A 89 -17.90 -2.20 6.34
C TRP A 89 -17.00 -1.31 5.46
N MET A 90 -17.37 -0.04 5.24
CA MET A 90 -16.56 0.89 4.46
C MET A 90 -15.27 1.23 5.20
N GLN A 91 -15.33 1.38 6.52
CA GLN A 91 -14.14 1.62 7.34
C GLN A 91 -13.20 0.40 7.31
N ILE A 92 -13.75 -0.82 7.43
CA ILE A 92 -12.97 -2.06 7.33
C ILE A 92 -12.32 -2.18 5.95
N TYR A 93 -13.08 -1.87 4.88
CA TYR A 93 -12.58 -1.89 3.51
C TYR A 93 -11.45 -0.88 3.29
N THR A 94 -11.65 0.39 3.68
CA THR A 94 -10.59 1.41 3.60
C THR A 94 -9.35 0.99 4.38
N CYS A 95 -9.50 0.47 5.60
CA CYS A 95 -8.36 0.03 6.40
C CYS A 95 -7.60 -1.14 5.74
N THR A 96 -8.33 -2.11 5.20
CA THR A 96 -7.74 -3.27 4.52
C THR A 96 -6.98 -2.86 3.25
N MET A 97 -7.59 -2.00 2.43
CA MET A 97 -7.00 -1.59 1.15
C MET A 97 -5.90 -0.54 1.31
N ALA A 98 -6.07 0.44 2.20
CA ALA A 98 -5.09 1.51 2.41
C ALA A 98 -3.88 1.03 3.21
N THR A 99 -4.04 0.03 4.09
CA THR A 99 -2.99 -0.30 5.06
C THR A 99 -2.48 -1.73 4.91
N PHE A 100 -3.36 -2.73 4.99
CA PHE A 100 -2.93 -4.14 4.99
C PHE A 100 -2.39 -4.57 3.63
N LEU A 101 -3.12 -4.28 2.56
CA LEU A 101 -2.74 -4.68 1.20
C LEU A 101 -1.36 -4.12 0.77
N PRO A 102 -1.09 -2.80 0.83
CA PRO A 102 0.20 -2.26 0.43
C PRO A 102 1.35 -2.72 1.33
N SER A 103 1.09 -2.91 2.64
CA SER A 103 2.09 -3.46 3.56
C SER A 103 2.48 -4.89 3.19
N LEU A 104 1.49 -5.75 2.90
CA LEU A 104 1.74 -7.13 2.49
C LEU A 104 2.56 -7.18 1.19
N ILE A 105 2.18 -6.40 0.17
CA ILE A 105 2.88 -6.36 -1.11
C ILE A 105 4.33 -5.89 -0.90
N ASN A 106 4.54 -4.81 -0.14
CA ASN A 106 5.88 -4.30 0.17
C ASN A 106 6.74 -5.34 0.87
N THR A 107 6.20 -6.05 1.86
CA THR A 107 6.94 -7.08 2.59
C THR A 107 7.35 -8.24 1.67
N VAL A 108 6.42 -8.76 0.87
CA VAL A 108 6.69 -9.86 -0.07
C VAL A 108 7.77 -9.45 -1.06
N LEU A 109 7.68 -8.27 -1.67
CA LEU A 109 8.68 -7.79 -2.63
C LEU A 109 10.04 -7.57 -1.97
N ASN A 110 10.10 -6.98 -0.78
CA ASN A 110 11.37 -6.78 -0.08
C ASN A 110 12.05 -8.12 0.30
N ILE A 111 11.27 -9.13 0.71
CA ILE A 111 11.79 -10.49 0.95
C ILE A 111 12.38 -11.07 -0.34
N GLN A 112 11.70 -10.91 -1.48
CA GLN A 112 12.20 -11.40 -2.77
C GLN A 112 13.47 -10.66 -3.22
N ILE A 113 13.52 -9.33 -3.09
CA ILE A 113 14.73 -8.53 -3.36
C ILE A 113 15.89 -9.07 -2.53
N PHE A 114 15.66 -9.26 -1.23
CA PHE A 114 16.69 -9.72 -0.32
C PHE A 114 17.19 -11.14 -0.69
N ALA A 115 16.28 -12.07 -0.96
CA ALA A 115 16.63 -13.42 -1.38
C ALA A 115 17.44 -13.42 -2.68
N TYR A 116 17.06 -12.59 -3.64
CA TYR A 116 17.78 -12.44 -4.91
C TYR A 116 19.19 -11.89 -4.72
N VAL A 117 19.35 -10.81 -3.95
CA VAL A 117 20.66 -10.21 -3.66
C VAL A 117 21.56 -11.21 -2.96
N ARG A 118 21.05 -11.96 -1.97
CA ARG A 118 21.81 -13.00 -1.27
C ARG A 118 22.30 -14.08 -2.24
N SER A 119 21.42 -14.59 -3.10
CA SER A 119 21.79 -15.60 -4.09
C SER A 119 22.86 -15.10 -5.07
N SER A 120 22.84 -13.81 -5.40
CA SER A 120 23.80 -13.18 -6.30
C SER A 120 25.16 -12.97 -5.63
N SER A 121 25.19 -12.50 -4.38
CA SER A 121 26.45 -12.30 -3.63
C SER A 121 27.22 -13.61 -3.41
N GLN A 122 26.51 -14.72 -3.16
CA GLN A 122 27.14 -16.03 -2.99
C GLN A 122 27.87 -16.53 -4.25
N ARG A 123 27.40 -16.15 -5.45
CA ARG A 123 28.05 -16.56 -6.70
C ARG A 123 29.40 -15.87 -6.93
N ILE A 124 29.60 -14.68 -6.37
CA ILE A 124 30.81 -13.86 -6.59
C ILE A 124 31.93 -14.23 -5.62
N GLN A 125 31.64 -14.87 -4.48
CA GLN A 125 32.64 -15.33 -3.51
C GLN A 125 32.69 -16.86 -3.38
N PRO A 126 33.07 -17.62 -4.44
CA PRO A 126 33.13 -19.07 -4.35
C PRO A 126 34.30 -19.61 -3.50
N GLN A 127 35.23 -18.77 -3.01
CA GLN A 127 36.51 -19.25 -2.45
C GLN A 127 36.90 -18.71 -1.05
N VAL A 128 36.02 -18.01 -0.34
CA VAL A 128 36.31 -17.71 1.08
C VAL A 128 35.73 -18.85 1.93
N ASN A 129 36.63 -19.70 2.43
CA ASN A 129 36.37 -20.84 3.32
C ASN A 129 35.18 -20.60 4.28
N VAL A 130 34.32 -21.61 4.36
CA VAL A 130 33.17 -21.78 5.26
C VAL A 130 33.31 -20.97 6.56
N ILE A 131 32.77 -19.75 6.59
CA ILE A 131 32.48 -19.05 7.83
C ILE A 131 31.15 -19.62 8.32
N PRO A 132 31.08 -20.15 9.56
CA PRO A 132 29.86 -20.74 10.11
C PRO A 132 28.71 -19.73 9.99
N THR A 133 27.52 -20.24 9.68
CA THR A 133 26.24 -19.51 9.54
C THR A 133 26.19 -18.31 10.48
N ASN A 134 26.55 -17.14 9.93
CA ASN A 134 26.74 -15.95 10.72
C ASN A 134 25.35 -15.42 11.10
N ASP A 135 25.02 -15.48 12.38
CA ASP A 135 23.79 -14.97 13.01
C ASP A 135 23.51 -13.48 12.71
N ARG A 136 24.45 -12.79 12.07
CA ARG A 136 24.37 -11.39 11.65
C ARG A 136 23.16 -11.02 10.79
N TRP A 137 22.52 -11.99 10.11
CA TRP A 137 21.34 -11.73 9.27
C TRP A 137 20.00 -11.96 9.99
N VAL A 138 20.00 -12.74 11.07
CA VAL A 138 18.84 -12.95 11.94
C VAL A 138 18.27 -11.62 12.47
N PRO A 139 19.07 -10.65 12.97
CA PRO A 139 18.53 -9.38 13.43
C PRO A 139 17.91 -8.57 12.30
N VAL A 140 18.37 -8.68 11.05
CA VAL A 140 17.75 -7.95 9.92
C VAL A 140 16.36 -8.51 9.60
N TYR A 141 16.23 -9.84 9.54
CA TYR A 141 14.92 -10.50 9.40
C TYR A 141 14.00 -10.18 10.58
N LEU A 142 14.53 -10.25 11.79
CA LEU A 142 13.80 -9.92 13.00
C LEU A 142 13.35 -8.46 12.99
N THR A 143 14.18 -7.51 12.52
CA THR A 143 13.81 -6.09 12.44
C THR A 143 12.71 -5.85 11.40
N ILE A 144 12.76 -6.53 10.26
CA ILE A 144 11.71 -6.44 9.22
C ILE A 144 10.39 -7.04 9.75
N ILE A 145 10.46 -8.19 10.41
CA ILE A 145 9.30 -8.85 11.02
C ILE A 145 8.74 -8.02 12.16
N ILE A 146 9.58 -7.51 13.08
CA ILE A 146 9.17 -6.65 14.19
C ILE A 146 8.57 -5.34 13.66
N SER A 147 9.17 -4.71 12.64
CA SER A 147 8.58 -3.52 12.02
C SER A 147 7.18 -3.82 11.46
N TYR A 148 6.95 -5.03 10.96
CA TYR A 148 5.65 -5.45 10.45
C TYR A 148 4.63 -5.66 11.58
N PHE A 149 5.02 -6.35 12.65
CA PHE A 149 4.18 -6.56 13.83
C PHE A 149 3.85 -5.25 14.55
N VAL A 150 4.84 -4.38 14.74
CA VAL A 150 4.65 -3.06 15.36
C VAL A 150 3.69 -2.20 14.53
N HIS A 151 3.77 -2.24 13.19
CA HIS A 151 2.78 -1.54 12.38
C HIS A 151 1.39 -2.15 12.52
N ILE A 152 1.25 -3.48 12.44
CA ILE A 152 -0.03 -4.16 12.61
C ILE A 152 -0.65 -3.86 13.98
N ASP A 153 0.14 -3.91 15.05
CA ASP A 153 -0.33 -3.65 16.41
C ASP A 153 -0.77 -2.20 16.57
N ILE A 154 -0.02 -1.22 16.05
CA ILE A 154 -0.43 0.19 16.05
C ILE A 154 -1.75 0.38 15.28
N ILE A 155 -1.93 -0.30 14.15
CA ILE A 155 -3.16 -0.23 13.34
C ILE A 155 -4.34 -0.86 14.09
N ILE A 156 -4.14 -1.99 14.75
CA ILE A 156 -5.19 -2.66 15.55
C ILE A 156 -5.54 -1.81 16.77
N LEU A 157 -4.56 -1.23 17.46
CA LEU A 157 -4.76 -0.36 18.62
C LEU A 157 -5.50 0.93 18.24
N THR A 158 -5.13 1.55 17.13
CA THR A 158 -5.83 2.75 16.64
C THR A 158 -7.23 2.43 16.11
N GLY A 159 -7.42 1.29 15.44
CA GLY A 159 -8.73 0.83 14.97
C GLY A 159 -9.71 0.51 16.11
N THR A 160 -9.24 -0.19 17.15
CA THR A 160 -10.07 -0.55 18.31
C THR A 160 -10.40 0.65 19.20
N ALA A 161 -9.49 1.62 19.34
CA ALA A 161 -9.74 2.86 20.06
C ALA A 161 -10.85 3.72 19.42
N ILE A 162 -10.95 3.73 18.09
CA ILE A 162 -11.99 4.46 17.36
C ILE A 162 -13.36 3.75 17.49
N VAL A 163 -13.38 2.41 17.45
CA VAL A 163 -14.62 1.63 17.60
C VAL A 163 -15.18 1.73 19.02
N GLY A 164 -14.33 1.88 20.05
CA GLY A 164 -14.79 2.03 21.44
C GLY A 164 -15.39 3.39 21.80
N GLN A 165 -15.32 4.40 20.92
CA GLN A 165 -15.88 5.73 21.14
C GLN A 165 -17.19 6.00 20.39
N LEU A 166 -17.65 5.05 19.56
CA LEU A 166 -18.92 5.08 18.82
C LEU A 166 -19.97 4.21 19.51
#